data_AF-A0A9E1I9Y6-F1
#
_entry.id   AF-A0A9E1I9Y6-F1
#
_cell.length_a   1.000
_cell.length_b   1.000
_cell.length_c   1.000
_cell.angle_alpha   90.00
_cell.angle_beta   90.00
_cell.angle_gamma   90.00
#
_symmetry.space_group_name_H-M   'P 1'
#
loop_
_entity.id
_entity.type
_entity.pdbx_description
1 polymer ?
#
loop_
_entity_poly.entity_id
_entity_poly.type
_entity_poly.pdbx_seq_one_letter_code
_entity_poly.pdbx_strand_id
1 'polypeptide(L)'
;MYQISFYVPETDLEIVKNAMFDAGAGKFNNYENCAWQTIGMGQFKPINDAKPAIGYLDELEGIEEYKVEMMCVDDHLDSVIKAMKFSHPYEEVAYTVIKMENL
;
A
#
# COMPACT_ATOMS: atom_id res chain seq x y z
N MET A 1 8.95 -15.61 1.97
CA MET A 1 7.76 -14.97 1.38
C MET A 1 7.22 -13.96 2.38
N TYR A 2 6.62 -12.89 1.89
CA TYR A 2 6.08 -11.80 2.70
C TYR A 2 4.63 -11.52 2.35
N GLN A 3 3.86 -11.11 3.35
CA GLN A 3 2.60 -10.39 3.15
C GLN A 3 2.89 -8.90 3.32
N ILE A 4 2.56 -8.11 2.31
CA ILE A 4 2.62 -6.65 2.32
C ILE A 4 1.21 -6.14 2.49
N SER A 5 0.99 -5.20 3.40
CA SER A 5 -0.28 -4.47 3.51
C SER A 5 -0.05 -2.96 3.46
N PHE A 6 -0.94 -2.23 2.80
CA PHE A 6 -0.90 -0.76 2.70
C PHE A 6 -2.32 -0.18 2.62
N TYR A 7 -2.43 1.15 2.73
CA TYR A 7 -3.69 1.88 2.77
C TYR A 7 -3.71 2.96 1.69
N VAL A 8 -4.76 3.00 0.87
CA VAL A 8 -4.83 3.90 -0.31
C VAL A 8 -6.26 4.37 -0.58
N PRO A 9 -6.49 5.63 -1.01
CA PRO A 9 -7.78 6.08 -1.52
C PRO A 9 -8.28 5.26 -2.72
N GLU A 10 -9.61 5.20 -2.89
CA GLU A 10 -10.22 4.51 -4.04
C GLU A 10 -9.71 5.03 -5.40
N THR A 11 -9.47 6.34 -5.52
CA THR A 11 -9.01 6.98 -6.75
C THR A 11 -7.66 6.49 -7.25
N ASP A 12 -6.80 6.03 -6.34
CA ASP A 12 -5.42 5.64 -6.62
C ASP A 12 -5.19 4.13 -6.45
N LEU A 13 -6.21 3.41 -5.98
CA LEU A 13 -6.15 1.98 -5.67
C LEU A 13 -5.56 1.14 -6.80
N GLU A 14 -6.12 1.24 -8.00
CA GLU A 14 -5.68 0.41 -9.12
C GLU A 14 -4.31 0.86 -9.68
N ILE A 15 -3.97 2.14 -9.56
CA ILE A 15 -2.66 2.67 -9.96
C ILE A 15 -1.57 2.02 -9.10
N VAL A 16 -1.75 2.04 -7.78
CA VAL A 16 -0.77 1.47 -6.84
C VAL A 16 -0.71 -0.06 -6.97
N LYS A 17 -1.85 -0.74 -7.08
CA LYS A 17 -1.89 -2.21 -7.24
C LYS A 17 -1.14 -2.65 -8.49
N ASN A 18 -1.39 -2.02 -9.64
CA ASN A 18 -0.74 -2.37 -10.89
C ASN A 18 0.78 -2.13 -10.83
N ALA A 19 1.22 -1.01 -10.24
CA ALA A 19 2.65 -0.76 -10.05
C ALA A 19 3.33 -1.85 -9.20
N MET A 20 2.66 -2.34 -8.15
CA MET A 20 3.16 -3.44 -7.32
C MET A 20 3.18 -4.78 -8.08
N PHE A 21 2.16 -5.06 -8.88
CA PHE A 21 2.09 -6.27 -9.69
C PHE A 21 3.20 -6.32 -10.74
N ASP A 22 3.42 -5.21 -11.46
CA ASP A 22 4.51 -5.07 -12.43
C ASP A 22 5.89 -5.27 -11.77
N ALA A 23 6.02 -4.85 -10.50
CA ALA A 23 7.23 -5.03 -9.70
C ALA A 23 7.40 -6.44 -9.09
N GLY A 24 6.39 -7.31 -9.22
CA GLY A 24 6.47 -8.73 -8.81
C GLY A 24 5.60 -9.14 -7.62
N ALA A 25 4.75 -8.26 -7.08
CA ALA A 25 3.79 -8.63 -6.05
C ALA A 25 2.62 -9.45 -6.62
N GLY A 26 1.89 -10.16 -5.74
CA GLY A 26 0.65 -10.84 -6.11
C GLY A 26 0.84 -12.07 -7.00
N LYS A 27 2.07 -12.58 -7.13
CA LYS A 27 2.35 -13.86 -7.80
C LYS A 27 2.39 -15.00 -6.80
N PHE A 28 1.57 -16.02 -7.04
CA PHE A 28 1.54 -17.23 -6.22
C PHE A 28 1.20 -18.45 -7.09
N ASN A 29 2.17 -19.36 -7.26
CA ASN A 29 2.05 -20.50 -8.17
C ASN A 29 1.59 -20.06 -9.59
N ASN A 30 0.44 -20.55 -10.03
CA ASN A 30 -0.13 -20.26 -11.36
C ASN A 30 -1.06 -19.04 -11.38
N TYR A 31 -1.01 -18.21 -10.34
CA TYR A 31 -1.84 -17.01 -10.22
C TYR A 31 -0.96 -15.76 -10.17
N GLU A 32 -1.41 -14.72 -10.85
CA GLU A 32 -0.82 -13.40 -10.86
C GLU A 32 -1.85 -12.35 -10.45
N ASN A 33 -1.39 -11.15 -10.12
CA ASN A 33 -2.24 -10.02 -9.71
C ASN A 33 -3.15 -10.34 -8.51
N CYS A 34 -2.71 -11.25 -7.64
CA CYS A 34 -3.45 -11.61 -6.43
C CYS A 34 -3.34 -10.50 -5.38
N ALA A 35 -4.49 -9.99 -4.97
CA ALA A 35 -4.62 -9.05 -3.87
C ALA A 35 -5.91 -9.33 -3.10
N TRP A 36 -5.88 -9.10 -1.80
CA TRP A 36 -7.06 -8.92 -0.98
C TRP A 36 -7.23 -7.43 -0.68
N GLN A 37 -8.46 -6.93 -0.65
CA GLN A 37 -8.72 -5.54 -0.28
C GLN A 37 -9.99 -5.40 0.53
N THR A 38 -10.01 -4.44 1.45
CA THR A 38 -11.16 -4.13 2.29
C THR A 38 -11.26 -2.62 2.50
N ILE A 39 -12.48 -2.09 2.49
CA ILE A 39 -12.75 -0.67 2.74
C ILE A 39 -12.73 -0.41 4.24
N GLY A 40 -12.10 0.68 4.66
CA GLY A 40 -12.08 1.16 6.03
C GLY A 40 -12.00 2.69 6.10
N MET A 41 -11.93 3.21 7.33
CA MET A 41 -11.75 4.64 7.60
C MET A 41 -10.31 4.88 8.06
N GLY A 42 -9.54 5.60 7.25
CA GLY A 42 -8.25 6.16 7.62
C GLY A 42 -8.43 7.44 8.43
N GLN A 43 -7.52 7.72 9.35
CA GLN A 43 -7.53 8.94 10.16
C GLN A 43 -6.12 9.43 10.39
N PHE A 44 -5.89 10.72 10.15
CA PHE A 44 -4.59 11.35 10.35
C PHE A 44 -4.74 12.83 10.65
N LYS A 45 -3.71 13.42 11.25
CA LYS A 45 -3.61 14.86 11.49
C LYS A 45 -2.25 15.33 10.97
N PRO A 46 -2.18 16.02 9.82
CA PRO A 46 -0.94 16.61 9.35
C PRO A 46 -0.43 17.65 10.36
N ILE A 47 0.85 17.63 10.70
CA ILE A 47 1.46 18.54 11.68
C ILE A 47 2.81 19.06 11.17
N ASN A 48 3.29 20.16 11.75
CA ASN A 48 4.58 20.78 11.39
C ASN A 48 4.65 21.11 9.89
N ASP A 49 5.69 20.64 9.20
CA ASP A 49 5.96 20.93 7.78
C ASP A 49 5.38 19.85 6.83
N ALA A 50 4.43 19.04 7.30
CA ALA A 50 3.80 17.99 6.47
C ALA A 50 3.13 18.61 5.22
N LYS A 51 3.25 17.93 4.07
CA LYS A 51 2.60 18.33 2.81
C LYS A 51 1.58 17.27 2.42
N PRO A 52 0.46 17.17 3.15
CA PRO A 52 -0.51 16.11 2.90
C PRO A 52 -1.11 16.28 1.50
N ALA A 53 -1.32 15.16 0.81
CA ALA A 53 -2.06 15.18 -0.45
C ALA A 53 -3.54 15.54 -0.24
N ILE A 54 -4.07 15.25 0.96
CA ILE A 54 -5.47 15.45 1.35
C ILE A 54 -5.50 16.14 2.72
N GLY A 55 -6.32 17.18 2.85
CA GLY A 55 -6.56 17.88 4.11
C GLY A 55 -5.59 19.02 4.40
N TYR A 56 -5.68 19.57 5.62
CA TYR A 56 -4.94 20.75 6.03
C TYR A 56 -4.07 20.51 7.27
N LEU A 57 -3.01 21.33 7.41
CA LEU A 57 -2.17 21.32 8.61
C LEU A 57 -3.00 21.59 9.87
N ASP A 58 -2.68 20.85 10.92
CA ASP A 58 -3.30 20.92 12.24
C ASP A 58 -4.80 20.52 12.33
N GLU A 59 -5.38 20.05 11.23
CA GLU A 59 -6.75 19.55 11.16
C GLU A 59 -6.79 18.01 11.18
N LEU A 60 -7.80 17.46 11.86
CA LEU A 60 -7.99 16.01 11.94
C LEU A 60 -8.83 15.56 10.75
N GLU A 61 -8.22 14.77 9.88
CA GLU A 61 -8.82 14.26 8.67
C GLU A 61 -9.28 12.82 8.86
N GLY A 62 -10.40 12.48 8.24
CA GLY A 62 -10.92 11.12 8.16
C GLY A 62 -11.42 10.85 6.75
N ILE A 63 -10.93 9.78 6.13
CA ILE A 63 -11.26 9.43 4.75
C ILE A 63 -11.47 7.94 4.59
N GLU A 64 -12.30 7.57 3.61
CA GLU A 64 -12.45 6.18 3.21
C GLU A 64 -11.20 5.73 2.43
N GLU A 65 -10.63 4.59 2.83
CA GLU A 65 -9.45 4.01 2.19
C GLU A 65 -9.60 2.50 2.06
N TYR A 66 -8.93 1.94 1.06
CA TYR A 66 -8.73 0.51 0.97
C TYR A 66 -7.48 0.11 1.75
N LYS A 67 -7.62 -0.84 2.68
CA LYS A 67 -6.50 -1.68 3.09
C LYS A 67 -6.32 -2.76 2.02
N VAL A 68 -5.14 -2.82 1.41
CA VAL A 68 -4.78 -3.82 0.39
C VAL A 68 -3.71 -4.74 0.96
N GLU A 69 -3.80 -6.03 0.65
CA GLU A 69 -2.87 -7.06 1.12
C GLU A 69 -2.42 -7.93 -0.06
N MET A 70 -1.10 -8.12 -0.21
CA MET A 70 -0.49 -8.88 -1.31
C MET A 70 0.63 -9.78 -0.80
N MET A 71 0.79 -10.94 -1.44
CA MET A 71 1.96 -11.78 -1.24
C MET A 71 3.13 -11.30 -2.12
N CYS A 72 4.35 -11.44 -1.63
CA CYS A 72 5.57 -11.11 -2.35
C CYS A 72 6.68 -12.10 -2.00
N VAL A 73 7.40 -12.58 -3.02
CA VAL A 73 8.61 -13.39 -2.81
C VAL A 73 9.80 -12.49 -2.45
N ASP A 74 10.77 -13.05 -1.73
CA ASP A 74 11.86 -12.28 -1.11
C ASP A 74 12.67 -11.47 -2.14
N ASP A 75 12.91 -12.04 -3.32
CA ASP A 75 13.68 -11.42 -4.42
C ASP A 75 13.02 -10.16 -5.00
N HIS A 76 11.70 -9.99 -4.83
CA HIS A 76 10.95 -8.86 -5.35
C HIS A 76 10.55 -7.84 -4.27
N LEU A 77 10.84 -8.10 -2.99
CA LEU A 77 10.34 -7.27 -1.90
C LEU A 77 10.78 -5.81 -2.02
N ASP A 78 12.08 -5.56 -2.23
CA ASP A 78 12.61 -4.19 -2.32
C ASP A 78 12.04 -3.43 -3.53
N SER A 79 11.94 -4.08 -4.69
CA SER A 79 11.35 -3.47 -5.90
C SER A 79 9.87 -3.16 -5.72
N VAL A 80 9.12 -4.08 -5.11
CA VAL A 80 7.68 -3.90 -4.83
C VAL A 80 7.43 -2.75 -3.87
N ILE A 81 8.20 -2.65 -2.77
CA ILE A 81 8.05 -1.54 -1.82
C ILE A 81 8.39 -0.20 -2.47
N LYS A 82 9.43 -0.14 -3.30
CA LYS A 82 9.77 1.06 -4.06
C LYS A 82 8.67 1.46 -5.04
N ALA A 83 8.12 0.50 -5.79
CA ALA A 83 7.03 0.74 -6.73
C ALA A 83 5.79 1.27 -6.02
N MET A 84 5.38 0.61 -4.93
CA MET A 84 4.26 1.03 -4.08
C MET A 84 4.42 2.48 -3.62
N LYS A 85 5.56 2.82 -3.01
CA LYS A 85 5.84 4.20 -2.55
C LYS A 85 5.85 5.22 -3.68
N PHE A 86 6.45 4.89 -4.82
CA PHE A 86 6.55 5.81 -5.96
C PHE A 86 5.19 6.09 -6.60
N SER A 87 4.33 5.08 -6.67
CA SER A 87 2.98 5.20 -7.25
C SER A 87 1.93 5.75 -6.29
N HIS A 88 2.23 5.84 -4.99
CA HIS A 88 1.28 6.26 -3.97
C HIS A 88 1.03 7.77 -4.02
N PRO A 89 -0.21 8.24 -3.79
CA PRO A 89 -0.49 9.68 -3.73
C PRO A 89 0.12 10.38 -2.51
N TYR A 90 0.52 9.63 -1.48
CA TYR A 90 0.98 10.19 -0.21
C TYR A 90 2.50 10.28 -0.16
N GLU A 91 3.00 11.38 0.42
CA GLU A 91 4.42 11.58 0.71
C GLU A 91 4.98 10.48 1.61
N GLU A 92 4.25 10.17 2.69
CA GLU A 92 4.60 9.12 3.64
C GLU A 92 3.53 8.02 3.60
N VAL A 93 3.91 6.85 3.09
CA VAL A 93 2.98 5.72 2.91
C VAL A 93 2.99 4.82 4.15
N ALA A 94 1.82 4.60 4.74
CA ALA A 94 1.65 3.61 5.80
C ALA A 94 1.56 2.20 5.21
N TYR A 95 2.48 1.31 5.60
CA TYR A 95 2.48 -0.09 5.17
C TYR A 95 3.09 -1.01 6.24
N THR A 96 2.76 -2.30 6.16
CA THR A 96 3.37 -3.37 6.97
C THR A 96 3.93 -4.45 6.06
N VAL A 97 5.04 -5.06 6.50
CA VAL A 97 5.63 -6.24 5.85
C VAL A 97 5.77 -7.33 6.89
N ILE A 98 5.05 -8.44 6.70
CA ILE A 98 5.05 -9.60 7.59
C ILE A 98 5.74 -10.74 6.86
N LYS A 99 6.82 -11.28 7.44
CA LYS A 99 7.44 -12.51 6.93
C LYS A 99 6.51 -13.69 7.22
N MET A 100 6.21 -14.48 6.19
CA MET A 100 5.43 -15.70 6.31
C MET A 100 6.35 -16.90 6.48
N GLU A 101 6.06 -17.74 7.47
CA GLU A 101 6.74 -19.01 7.68
C GLU A 101 6.37 -20.01 6.58
N ASN A 102 7.33 -20.86 6.22
CA ASN A 102 7.12 -21.97 5.29
C ASN A 102 7.18 -23.27 6.11
N LEU A 103 6.01 -23.79 6.48
CA LEU A 103 5.86 -25.01 7.31
C LEU A 103 5.75 -26.27 6.45
#